data_AF-A0A3C1R076-F1
#
_entry.id   AF-A0A3C1R076-F1
#
_cell.length_a   1.000
_cell.length_b   1.000
_cell.length_c   1.000
_cell.angle_alpha   90.00
_cell.angle_beta   90.00
_cell.angle_gamma   90.00
#
_symmetry.space_group_name_H-M   'P 1'
#
loop_
_entity.id
_entity.type
_entity.pdbx_description
1 polymer ?
#
loop_
_entity_poly.entity_id
_entity_poly.type
_entity_poly.pdbx_seq_one_letter_code
_entity_poly.pdbx_strand_id
1 'polypeptide(L)'
;MSVDSAHASVVVCNPQGLHLRPAYLLAGAAERFQSRVELIKDGERVDAKSILSIVGLNATEGTSLQIDARGPDAEAAVGTLVELFRSGFPEATGDSAPSASAR
;
A
#
# COMPACT_ATOMS: atom_id res chain seq x y z
N MET A 1 1.59 26.94 4.54
CA MET A 1 0.79 25.71 4.51
C MET A 1 1.52 24.70 5.38
N SER A 2 0.89 24.24 6.45
CA SER A 2 1.44 23.16 7.27
C SER A 2 1.49 21.89 6.41
N VAL A 3 2.60 21.17 6.45
CA VAL A 3 2.71 19.86 5.82
C VAL A 3 2.26 18.82 6.83
N ASP A 4 1.12 18.18 6.57
CA ASP A 4 0.63 17.12 7.43
C ASP A 4 1.49 15.87 7.25
N SER A 5 1.60 15.09 8.33
CA SER A 5 2.38 13.86 8.33
C SER A 5 1.71 12.82 9.20
N ALA A 6 1.70 11.59 8.73
CA ALA A 6 1.15 10.44 9.44
C ALA A 6 2.09 9.25 9.29
N HIS A 7 2.04 8.31 10.25
CA HIS A 7 2.81 7.08 10.19
C HIS A 7 2.09 5.93 10.89
N ALA A 8 2.39 4.69 10.50
CA ALA A 8 1.87 3.48 11.14
C ALA A 8 2.79 2.28 10.94
N SER A 9 2.76 1.33 11.86
CA SER A 9 3.43 0.04 11.71
C SER A 9 2.48 -1.03 11.16
N VAL A 10 2.97 -1.89 10.29
CA VAL A 10 2.25 -3.04 9.73
C VAL A 10 3.14 -4.28 9.70
N VAL A 11 2.52 -5.45 9.64
CA VAL A 11 3.21 -6.73 9.47
C VAL A 11 2.79 -7.33 8.13
N VAL A 12 3.76 -7.79 7.35
CA VAL A 12 3.50 -8.51 6.10
C VAL A 12 2.93 -9.89 6.45
N CYS A 13 1.66 -10.12 6.14
CA CYS A 13 1.00 -11.41 6.42
C CYS A 13 0.89 -12.31 5.18
N ASN A 14 1.25 -11.83 3.99
CA ASN A 14 1.20 -12.62 2.76
C ASN A 14 2.31 -13.70 2.80
N PRO A 15 1.99 -14.99 2.57
CA PRO A 15 2.98 -16.07 2.61
C PRO A 15 4.16 -15.91 1.64
N GLN A 16 3.93 -15.23 0.51
CA GLN A 16 4.95 -14.93 -0.49
C GLN A 16 5.60 -13.54 -0.28
N GLY A 17 5.32 -12.87 0.84
CA GLY A 17 5.77 -11.51 1.13
C GLY A 17 5.09 -10.44 0.26
N LEU A 18 5.71 -9.26 0.18
CA LEU A 18 5.31 -8.19 -0.74
C LEU A 18 5.83 -8.45 -2.17
N HIS A 19 5.41 -9.56 -2.76
CA HIS A 19 5.67 -9.88 -4.17
C HIS A 19 4.88 -8.96 -5.13
N LEU A 20 4.99 -9.18 -6.44
CA LEU A 20 4.45 -8.27 -7.47
C LEU A 20 2.96 -7.92 -7.32
N ARG A 21 2.11 -8.86 -6.89
CA ARG A 21 0.67 -8.63 -6.78
C ARG A 21 0.30 -7.68 -5.63
N PRO A 22 0.64 -7.95 -4.36
CA PRO A 22 0.39 -7.00 -3.28
C PRO A 22 1.13 -5.68 -3.52
N ALA A 23 2.32 -5.70 -4.13
CA ALA A 23 3.04 -4.48 -4.51
C ALA A 23 2.28 -3.64 -5.54
N TYR A 24 1.65 -4.25 -6.54
CA TYR A 24 0.80 -3.56 -7.52
C TYR A 24 -0.41 -2.88 -6.86
N LEU A 25 -1.12 -3.59 -5.98
CA LEU A 25 -2.27 -3.06 -5.26
C LEU A 25 -1.87 -1.93 -4.29
N LEU A 26 -0.75 -2.10 -3.59
CA LEU A 26 -0.21 -1.09 -2.69
C LEU A 26 0.20 0.18 -3.44
N ALA A 27 0.96 0.03 -4.54
CA ALA A 27 1.39 1.14 -5.38
C ALA A 27 0.20 1.89 -5.99
N GLY A 28 -0.75 1.16 -6.58
CA GLY A 28 -1.95 1.76 -7.16
C GLY A 28 -2.81 2.49 -6.13
N ALA A 29 -2.85 2.03 -4.87
CA ALA A 29 -3.51 2.75 -3.79
C ALA A 29 -2.72 4.00 -3.39
N ALA A 30 -1.40 3.90 -3.23
CA ALA A 30 -0.53 5.01 -2.85
C ALA A 30 -0.51 6.14 -3.90
N GLU A 31 -0.57 5.80 -5.19
CA GLU A 31 -0.61 6.75 -6.32
C GLU A 31 -1.83 7.69 -6.29
N ARG A 32 -2.91 7.31 -5.59
CA ARG A 32 -4.12 8.13 -5.46
C ARG A 32 -3.95 9.35 -4.55
N PHE A 33 -2.86 9.41 -3.79
CA PHE A 33 -2.60 10.45 -2.81
C PHE A 33 -1.53 11.44 -3.31
N GLN A 34 -1.68 12.70 -2.94
CA GLN A 34 -0.71 13.77 -3.21
C GLN A 34 0.54 13.63 -2.32
N SER A 35 0.38 13.04 -1.14
CA SER A 35 1.47 12.81 -0.19
C SER A 35 2.58 11.94 -0.79
N ARG A 36 3.81 12.23 -0.38
CA ARG A 36 4.91 11.26 -0.48
C ARG A 36 4.62 10.16 0.53
N VAL A 37 4.68 8.90 0.10
CA VAL A 37 4.44 7.74 0.96
C VAL A 37 5.64 6.81 0.85
N GLU A 38 6.23 6.45 1.98
CA GLU A 38 7.40 5.58 2.06
C GLU A 38 7.10 4.34 2.89
N LEU A 39 7.66 3.20 2.48
CA LEU A 39 7.77 2.02 3.34
C LEU A 39 9.18 1.99 3.94
N ILE A 40 9.28 1.66 5.22
CA ILE A 40 10.55 1.51 5.92
C ILE A 40 10.70 0.10 6.47
N LYS A 41 11.81 -0.56 6.12
CA LYS A 41 12.24 -1.86 6.65
C LYS A 41 13.69 -1.75 7.12
N ASP A 42 13.97 -1.99 8.40
CA ASP A 42 15.33 -1.98 8.95
C ASP A 42 16.17 -0.72 8.61
N GLY A 43 15.50 0.43 8.47
CA GLY A 43 16.12 1.71 8.08
C GLY A 43 16.21 1.97 6.58
N GLU A 44 15.99 0.97 5.73
CA GLU A 44 15.83 1.12 4.29
C GLU A 44 14.46 1.74 3.99
N ARG A 45 14.44 2.79 3.17
CA ARG A 45 13.23 3.52 2.77
C ARG A 45 13.00 3.39 1.28
N VAL A 46 11.77 3.03 0.89
CA VAL A 46 11.37 2.91 -0.52
C VAL A 46 10.08 3.67 -0.78
N ASP A 47 9.92 4.17 -2.01
CA ASP A 47 8.69 4.82 -2.44
C ASP A 47 7.55 3.80 -2.55
N ALA A 48 6.48 4.00 -1.78
CA ALA A 48 5.30 3.14 -1.79
C ALA A 48 4.47 3.27 -3.06
N LYS A 49 4.78 4.21 -3.96
CA LYS A 49 4.17 4.34 -5.29
C LYS A 49 4.92 3.57 -6.37
N SER A 50 6.12 3.06 -6.08
CA SER A 50 6.93 2.31 -7.04
C SER A 50 6.85 0.81 -6.77
N ILE A 51 6.16 0.08 -7.64
CA ILE A 51 6.05 -1.38 -7.57
C ILE A 51 7.44 -2.02 -7.48
N LEU A 52 8.40 -1.55 -8.29
CA LEU A 52 9.76 -2.09 -8.31
C LEU A 52 10.50 -1.82 -7.00
N SER A 53 10.30 -0.65 -6.39
CA SER A 53 10.92 -0.32 -5.11
C SER A 53 10.32 -1.15 -3.96
N ILE A 54 9.01 -1.39 -3.97
CA ILE A 54 8.33 -2.26 -2.99
C ILE A 54 8.85 -3.70 -3.09
N VAL A 55 8.90 -4.26 -4.31
CA VAL A 55 9.41 -5.62 -4.53
C VAL A 55 10.89 -5.70 -4.14
N GLY A 56 11.67 -4.67 -4.47
CA GLY A 56 13.09 -4.55 -4.11
C GLY A 56 13.37 -4.52 -2.60
N LEU A 57 12.40 -4.11 -1.78
CA LEU A 57 12.51 -4.11 -0.31
C LEU A 57 12.64 -5.53 0.26
N ASN A 58 12.26 -6.56 -0.51
CA ASN A 58 12.31 -7.97 -0.12
C ASN A 58 11.68 -8.20 1.27
N ALA A 59 10.47 -7.67 1.48
CA ALA A 59 9.72 -7.84 2.71
C ALA A 59 8.94 -9.16 2.68
N THR A 60 9.43 -10.17 3.41
CA THR A 60 8.84 -11.51 3.51
C THR A 60 7.74 -11.55 4.57
N GLU A 61 6.97 -12.65 4.62
CA GLU A 61 6.00 -12.89 5.70
C GLU A 61 6.64 -12.65 7.08
N GLY A 62 5.88 -12.02 8.00
CA GLY A 62 6.31 -11.67 9.34
C GLY A 62 7.18 -10.41 9.42
N THR A 63 7.59 -9.82 8.29
CA THR A 63 8.38 -8.57 8.29
C THR A 63 7.54 -7.43 8.85
N SER A 64 8.07 -6.73 9.86
CA SER A 64 7.52 -5.47 10.35
C SER A 64 7.98 -4.32 9.46
N LEU A 65 7.04 -3.50 9.01
CA LEU A 65 7.30 -2.31 8.21
C LEU A 65 6.72 -1.07 8.90
N GLN A 66 7.34 0.08 8.67
CA GLN A 66 6.70 1.37 8.93
C GLN A 66 6.19 1.95 7.61
N ILE A 67 5.06 2.65 7.67
CA ILE A 67 4.51 3.45 6.59
C ILE A 67 4.62 4.89 7.05
N ASP A 68 5.33 5.73 6.30
CA ASP A 68 5.42 7.18 6.55
C ASP A 68 4.78 7.92 5.38
N ALA A 69 3.85 8.84 5.67
CA ALA A 69 3.30 9.75 4.67
C ALA A 69 3.53 11.22 5.06
N ARG A 70 3.84 12.06 4.06
CA ARG A 70 4.00 13.51 4.21
C ARG A 70 3.32 14.24 3.07
N GLY A 71 2.39 15.12 3.41
CA GLY A 71 1.58 15.87 2.45
C GLY A 71 0.15 16.11 2.96
N PRO A 72 -0.69 16.77 2.14
CA PRO A 72 -2.02 17.24 2.57
C PRO A 72 -3.05 16.13 2.84
N ASP A 73 -2.75 14.90 2.45
CA ASP A 73 -3.61 13.72 2.60
C ASP A 73 -2.89 12.56 3.31
N ALA A 74 -1.88 12.87 4.14
CA ALA A 74 -1.01 11.88 4.77
C ALA A 74 -1.77 10.87 5.65
N GLU A 75 -2.73 11.33 6.46
CA GLU A 75 -3.55 10.45 7.31
C GLU A 75 -4.39 9.48 6.48
N ALA A 76 -5.03 9.97 5.41
CA ALA A 76 -5.84 9.15 4.52
C ALA A 76 -4.98 8.12 3.76
N ALA A 77 -3.77 8.51 3.34
CA ALA A 77 -2.81 7.62 2.70
C ALA A 77 -2.42 6.48 3.65
N VAL A 78 -1.94 6.80 4.86
CA VAL A 78 -1.54 5.78 5.84
C VAL A 78 -2.71 4.86 6.20
N GLY A 79 -3.89 5.41 6.47
CA GLY A 79 -5.07 4.61 6.80
C GLY A 79 -5.44 3.62 5.70
N THR A 80 -5.41 4.06 4.44
CA THR A 80 -5.72 3.21 3.28
C THR A 80 -4.71 2.09 3.11
N LEU A 81 -3.40 2.39 3.24
CA LEU A 81 -2.36 1.38 3.09
C LEU A 81 -2.39 0.38 4.25
N VAL A 82 -2.59 0.82 5.49
CA VAL A 82 -2.76 -0.07 6.65
C VAL A 82 -3.89 -1.07 6.43
N GLU A 83 -5.01 -0.62 5.85
CA GLU A 83 -6.14 -1.50 5.58
C GLU A 83 -5.83 -2.56 4.51
N LEU A 84 -4.98 -2.25 3.52
CA LEU A 84 -4.52 -3.27 2.56
C LEU A 84 -3.69 -4.37 3.23
N PHE A 85 -2.83 -4.01 4.18
CA PHE A 85 -2.10 -5.00 4.98
C PHE A 85 -3.03 -5.84 5.86
N ARG A 86 -4.03 -5.21 6.50
CA ARG A 86 -5.00 -5.92 7.35
C ARG A 86 -5.91 -6.87 6.58
N SER A 87 -6.34 -6.46 5.39
CA SER A 87 -7.23 -7.24 4.52
C SER A 87 -6.50 -8.29 3.68
N GLY A 88 -5.17 -8.32 3.72
CA GLY A 88 -4.36 -9.30 3.00
C GLY A 88 -4.32 -9.08 1.48
N PHE A 89 -4.56 -7.86 1.02
CA PHE A 89 -4.57 -7.47 -0.41
C PHE A 89 -5.63 -8.24 -1.25
N PRO A 90 -6.93 -8.02 -0.98
CA PRO A 90 -8.02 -8.65 -1.73
C PRO A 90 -7.97 -8.28 -3.21
N GLU A 91 -8.58 -9.10 -4.07
CA GLU A 91 -8.74 -8.74 -5.49
C GLU A 91 -9.48 -7.40 -5.59
N ALA A 92 -9.05 -6.52 -6.49
CA ALA A 92 -9.88 -5.41 -6.90
C ALA A 92 -11.11 -6.02 -7.59
N THR A 93 -12.24 -6.13 -6.89
CA THR A 93 -13.53 -6.40 -7.52
C THR A 93 -13.86 -5.23 -8.43
N GLY A 94 -13.32 -5.26 -9.64
CA GLY A 94 -13.90 -4.58 -10.79
C GLY A 94 -15.13 -5.36 -11.20
N ASP A 95 -16.23 -5.22 -10.46
CA ASP A 95 -17.54 -5.44 -11.05
C ASP A 95 -18.42 -4.22 -10.87
N SER A 96 -18.50 -3.47 -11.97
CA SER A 96 -19.73 -2.82 -12.36
C SER A 96 -19.79 -2.90 -13.88
N ALA A 97 -19.94 -4.12 -14.39
CA ALA A 97 -20.69 -4.30 -15.61
C ALA A 97 -22.03 -4.94 -15.21
N PRO A 98 -23.18 -4.25 -15.34
CA PRO A 98 -24.43 -4.98 -15.26
C PRO A 98 -24.46 -5.95 -16.44
N SER A 99 -24.27 -7.23 -16.16
CA SER A 99 -24.65 -8.31 -17.07
C SER A 99 -26.17 -8.30 -17.17
N ALA A 100 -26.69 -7.43 -18.04
CA ALA A 100 -28.07 -7.49 -18.49
C ALA A 100 -28.17 -8.63 -19.50
N SER A 101 -28.25 -9.86 -18.99
CA SER A 101 -28.93 -10.92 -19.71
C SER A 101 -30.43 -10.69 -19.51
N ALA A 102 -31.05 -9.97 -20.43
CA ALA A 102 -32.50 -9.97 -20.59
C ALA A 102 -32.81 -10.54 -21.97
N ARG A 103 -33.65 -11.58 -21.94
CA ARG A 103 -34.19 -12.32 -23.08
C ARG A 103 -34.85 -11.43 -24.11
#